data_AF-A0A1F8TIL6-F1
#
_entry.id   AF-A0A1F8TIL6-F1
#
_cell.length_a   1.000
_cell.length_b   1.000
_cell.length_c   1.000
_cell.angle_alpha   90.00
_cell.angle_beta   90.00
_cell.angle_gamma   90.00
#
_symmetry.space_group_name_H-M   'P 1'
#
loop_
_entity.id
_entity.type
_entity.pdbx_description
1 polymer ?
#
loop_
_entity_poly.entity_id
_entity_poly.type
_entity_poly.pdbx_seq_one_letter_code
_entity_poly.pdbx_strand_id
1 'polypeptide(L)'
;MLALTLAATVVVPAFLIRFFPSWPLSREREHAYSDGSIFLQTRVQSSDVLLAPDIGVLGWWLPDVEILDPIGLVSPGALAYLPRRTQGPTIPAELVWASEPDYIVALEQYVTPFLTPRPNSSSTIAWFGPSRLP
;
A
#
# COMPACT_ATOMS: atom_id res chain seq x y z
N MET A 1 -5.79 -1.83 44.87
CA MET A 1 -5.18 -2.31 43.60
C MET A 1 -6.20 -2.44 42.47
N LEU A 2 -7.38 -3.05 42.66
CA LEU A 2 -8.39 -3.25 41.61
C LEU A 2 -8.86 -1.97 40.88
N ALA A 3 -9.06 -0.86 41.60
CA ALA A 3 -9.53 0.41 41.02
C ALA A 3 -8.48 1.10 40.13
N LEU A 4 -7.19 0.92 40.44
CA LEU A 4 -6.06 1.44 39.65
C LEU A 4 -5.95 0.68 38.32
N THR A 5 -6.22 -0.62 38.33
CA THR A 5 -6.25 -1.45 37.13
C THR A 5 -7.38 -1.05 36.20
N LEU A 6 -8.60 -0.84 36.73
CA LEU A 6 -9.78 -0.41 35.96
C LEU A 6 -9.61 0.97 35.31
N ALA A 7 -9.01 1.92 36.04
CA ALA A 7 -8.71 3.24 35.49
C ALA A 7 -7.70 3.13 34.34
N ALA A 8 -6.65 2.31 34.48
CA ALA A 8 -5.67 2.11 33.42
C ALA A 8 -6.29 1.48 32.16
N THR A 9 -7.24 0.54 32.28
CA THR A 9 -7.88 -0.11 31.11
C THR A 9 -8.74 0.84 30.27
N VAL A 10 -9.25 1.93 30.85
CA VAL A 10 -10.08 2.90 30.11
C VAL A 10 -9.26 4.11 29.70
N VAL A 11 -8.44 4.63 30.62
CA VAL A 11 -7.69 5.88 30.41
C VAL A 11 -6.54 5.68 29.42
N VAL A 12 -5.81 4.56 29.49
CA VAL A 12 -4.66 4.34 28.59
C VAL A 12 -5.11 4.16 27.15
N PRO A 13 -6.12 3.33 26.79
CA PRO A 13 -6.59 3.25 25.42
C PRO A 13 -7.20 4.57 24.91
N ALA A 14 -7.98 5.27 25.73
CA ALA A 14 -8.53 6.57 25.35
C ALA A 14 -7.44 7.62 25.08
N PHE A 15 -6.39 7.63 25.91
CA PHE A 15 -5.21 8.47 25.70
C PHE A 15 -4.45 8.08 24.42
N LEU A 16 -4.19 6.78 24.21
CA LEU A 16 -3.50 6.30 23.02
C LEU A 16 -4.29 6.61 21.75
N ILE A 17 -5.61 6.37 21.71
CA ILE A 17 -6.48 6.70 20.57
C ILE A 17 -6.45 8.21 20.27
N ARG A 18 -6.44 9.06 21.31
CA ARG A 18 -6.47 10.51 21.16
C ARG A 18 -5.15 11.10 20.68
N PHE A 19 -4.02 10.59 21.17
CA PHE A 19 -2.70 11.19 20.92
C PHE A 19 -1.87 10.43 19.89
N PHE A 20 -2.14 9.14 19.72
CA PHE A 20 -1.55 8.26 18.71
C PHE A 20 -2.68 7.56 17.96
N PRO A 21 -3.59 8.29 17.28
CA PRO A 21 -4.54 7.65 16.41
C PRO A 21 -3.73 6.77 15.45
N SER A 22 -3.91 5.46 15.55
CA SER A 22 -3.30 4.50 14.64
C SER A 22 -3.93 4.77 13.29
N TRP A 23 -3.31 5.68 12.53
CA TRP A 23 -3.79 6.16 11.22
C TRP A 23 -5.06 7.04 11.30
N PRO A 24 -5.25 8.01 10.38
CA PRO A 24 -6.60 8.53 10.17
C PRO A 24 -7.51 7.37 9.73
N LEU A 25 -8.65 7.20 10.39
CA LEU A 25 -9.75 6.30 9.99
C LEU A 25 -10.48 6.80 8.72
N SER A 26 -9.80 7.54 7.85
CA SER A 26 -10.37 7.98 6.59
C SER A 26 -10.48 6.78 5.66
N ARG A 27 -11.70 6.45 5.23
CA ARG A 27 -11.94 5.43 4.20
C ARG A 27 -11.48 5.85 2.80
N GLU A 28 -10.92 7.04 2.63
CA GLU A 28 -10.44 7.55 1.34
C GLU A 28 -9.42 6.62 0.69
N ARG A 29 -8.48 6.07 1.46
CA ARG A 29 -7.53 5.06 0.97
C ARG A 29 -8.24 3.81 0.47
N GLU A 30 -9.17 3.29 1.27
CA GLU A 30 -9.93 2.07 0.94
C GLU A 30 -10.77 2.28 -0.33
N HIS A 31 -11.43 3.43 -0.46
CA HIS A 31 -12.18 3.81 -1.66
C HIS A 31 -11.26 3.91 -2.89
N ALA A 32 -10.11 4.57 -2.77
CA ALA A 32 -9.16 4.68 -3.87
C ALA A 32 -8.69 3.31 -4.38
N TYR A 33 -8.34 2.39 -3.48
CA TYR A 33 -8.01 1.01 -3.89
C TYR A 33 -9.21 0.23 -4.43
N SER A 34 -10.43 0.50 -3.94
CA SER A 34 -11.64 -0.14 -4.47
C SER A 34 -11.90 0.30 -5.91
N ASP A 35 -11.80 1.60 -6.20
CA ASP A 35 -11.94 2.15 -7.54
C ASP A 35 -10.87 1.59 -8.48
N GLY A 36 -9.61 1.53 -8.01
CA GLY A 36 -8.51 0.88 -8.72
C GLY A 36 -8.79 -0.60 -9.01
N SER A 37 -9.35 -1.33 -8.06
CA SER A 37 -9.69 -2.75 -8.21
C SER A 37 -10.78 -2.97 -9.26
N ILE A 38 -11.81 -2.11 -9.28
CA ILE A 38 -12.87 -2.14 -10.30
C ILE A 38 -12.29 -1.92 -11.69
N PHE A 39 -11.35 -0.98 -11.83
CA PHE A 39 -10.65 -0.75 -13.09
C PHE A 39 -9.83 -1.98 -13.53
N LEU A 40 -9.16 -2.65 -12.60
CA LEU A 40 -8.27 -3.79 -12.87
C LEU A 40 -9.01 -5.09 -13.18
N GLN A 41 -10.20 -5.33 -12.63
CA GLN A 41 -10.97 -6.58 -12.80
C GLN A 41 -11.15 -7.04 -14.26
N THR A 42 -11.10 -6.12 -15.22
CA THR A 42 -11.28 -6.40 -16.66
C THR A 42 -9.98 -6.43 -17.46
N ARG A 43 -8.84 -6.22 -16.78
CA ARG A 43 -7.52 -5.99 -17.40
C ARG A 43 -6.46 -6.97 -16.91
N VAL A 44 -6.53 -7.35 -15.64
CA VAL A 44 -5.58 -8.29 -15.05
C VAL A 44 -5.98 -9.73 -15.36
N GLN A 45 -4.97 -10.56 -15.55
CA GLN A 45 -5.09 -12.01 -15.68
C GLN A 45 -4.57 -12.67 -14.40
N SER A 46 -4.95 -13.92 -14.14
CA SER A 46 -4.47 -14.67 -12.97
C SER A 46 -2.98 -14.99 -13.02
N SER A 47 -2.34 -14.84 -14.19
CA SER A 47 -0.88 -14.94 -14.36
C SER A 47 -0.14 -13.64 -14.08
N ASP A 48 -0.85 -12.51 -13.94
CA ASP A 48 -0.23 -11.22 -13.75
C ASP A 48 0.23 -11.04 -12.30
N VAL A 49 1.30 -10.28 -12.10
CA VAL A 49 1.84 -9.91 -10.79
C VAL A 49 1.58 -8.44 -10.53
N LEU A 50 0.91 -8.14 -9.40
CA LEU A 50 0.59 -6.79 -8.95
C LEU A 50 1.50 -6.41 -7.79
N LEU A 51 2.31 -5.37 -7.94
CA LEU A 51 3.04 -4.79 -6.82
C LEU A 51 2.19 -3.73 -6.13
N ALA A 52 1.87 -3.94 -4.85
CA ALA A 52 1.03 -3.03 -4.08
C ALA A 52 1.44 -2.93 -2.60
N PRO A 53 1.70 -1.71 -2.06
CA PRO A 53 1.96 -1.49 -0.63
C PRO A 53 0.76 -1.75 0.29
N ASP A 54 -0.46 -1.71 -0.25
CA ASP A 54 -1.69 -1.97 0.50
C ASP A 54 -2.50 -3.04 -0.23
N ILE A 55 -2.43 -4.26 0.31
CA ILE A 55 -2.96 -5.46 -0.35
C ILE A 55 -4.41 -5.75 0.01
N GLY A 56 -4.96 -5.14 1.06
CA GLY A 56 -6.20 -5.63 1.69
C GLY A 56 -7.41 -5.57 0.75
N VAL A 57 -7.65 -4.39 0.17
CA VAL A 57 -8.76 -4.20 -0.78
C VAL A 57 -8.48 -4.93 -2.09
N LEU A 58 -7.24 -4.89 -2.59
CA LEU A 58 -6.87 -5.54 -3.84
C LEU A 58 -7.06 -7.07 -3.76
N GLY A 59 -6.58 -7.71 -2.70
CA GLY A 59 -6.72 -9.15 -2.51
C GLY A 59 -8.17 -9.61 -2.29
N TRP A 60 -9.05 -8.72 -1.81
CA TRP A 60 -10.49 -8.99 -1.74
C TRP A 60 -11.15 -9.01 -3.13
N TRP A 61 -10.81 -8.04 -3.98
CA TRP A 61 -11.42 -7.88 -5.30
C TRP A 61 -10.76 -8.73 -6.39
N LEU A 62 -9.49 -9.10 -6.23
CA LEU A 62 -8.66 -9.80 -7.20
C LEU A 62 -8.06 -11.08 -6.56
N PRO A 63 -8.89 -12.05 -6.14
CA PRO A 63 -8.43 -13.19 -5.33
C PRO A 63 -7.49 -14.15 -6.06
N ASP A 64 -7.54 -14.17 -7.39
CA ASP A 64 -6.76 -15.09 -8.23
C ASP A 64 -5.49 -14.44 -8.80
N VAL A 65 -5.15 -13.23 -8.37
CA VAL A 65 -4.01 -12.46 -8.86
C VAL A 65 -2.90 -12.44 -7.81
N GLU A 66 -1.65 -12.67 -8.23
CA GLU A 66 -0.52 -12.59 -7.32
C GLU A 66 -0.24 -11.13 -6.93
N ILE A 67 -0.22 -10.85 -5.63
CA ILE A 67 0.07 -9.52 -5.10
C ILE A 67 1.40 -9.55 -4.36
N LEU A 68 2.37 -8.80 -4.88
CA LEU A 68 3.68 -8.57 -4.31
C LEU A 68 3.64 -7.39 -3.34
N ASP A 69 3.81 -7.69 -2.05
CA ASP A 69 3.87 -6.71 -0.98
C ASP A 69 5.32 -6.22 -0.76
N PRO A 70 5.62 -4.94 -1.03
CA PRO A 70 6.98 -4.39 -0.93
C PRO A 70 7.51 -4.31 0.49
N ILE A 71 6.66 -4.37 1.53
CA ILE A 71 7.12 -4.41 2.93
C ILE A 71 7.30 -5.84 3.46
N GLY A 72 6.96 -6.83 2.65
CA GLY A 72 7.25 -8.24 2.90
C GLY A 72 6.41 -8.89 3.99
N LEU A 73 5.24 -8.33 4.34
CA LEU A 73 4.30 -8.98 5.27
C LEU A 73 3.71 -10.25 4.66
N VAL A 74 3.33 -10.20 3.38
CA VAL A 74 2.82 -11.37 2.65
C VAL A 74 3.76 -11.87 1.54
N SER A 75 4.84 -11.14 1.28
CA SER A 75 5.85 -11.50 0.28
C SER A 75 7.26 -11.46 0.90
N PRO A 76 7.66 -12.45 1.72
CA PRO A 76 8.92 -12.39 2.48
C PRO A 76 10.18 -12.16 1.62
N GLY A 77 10.17 -12.53 0.34
CA GLY A 77 11.25 -12.23 -0.60
C GLY A 77 11.51 -10.73 -0.82
N ALA A 78 10.49 -9.88 -0.62
CA ALA A 78 10.62 -8.43 -0.73
C ALA A 78 11.52 -7.82 0.37
N LEU A 79 11.70 -8.52 1.50
CA LEU A 79 12.53 -8.04 2.62
C LEU A 79 13.99 -7.79 2.22
N ALA A 80 14.51 -8.50 1.22
CA ALA A 80 15.86 -8.31 0.71
C ALA A 80 16.08 -6.92 0.08
N TYR A 81 14.99 -6.29 -0.35
CA TYR A 81 14.99 -4.98 -1.01
C TYR A 81 14.60 -3.84 -0.06
N LEU A 82 14.27 -4.16 1.20
CA LEU A 82 13.91 -3.13 2.15
C LEU A 82 15.12 -2.25 2.49
N PRO A 83 15.00 -0.91 2.32
CA PRO A 83 16.06 0.01 2.68
C PRO A 83 16.32 -0.03 4.19
N ARG A 84 17.60 0.05 4.58
CA ARG A 84 18.03 -0.02 6.00
C ARG A 84 17.44 1.09 6.88
N ARG A 85 17.02 2.22 6.28
CA ARG A 85 16.44 3.38 6.96
C ARG A 85 15.47 4.09 6.03
N THR A 86 14.18 3.83 6.16
CA THR A 86 13.14 4.62 5.50
C THR A 86 12.29 5.39 6.48
N GLN A 87 11.90 6.60 6.07
CA GLN A 87 10.92 7.44 6.76
C GLN A 87 9.49 7.17 6.27
N GLY A 88 9.19 5.93 5.88
CA GLY A 88 7.86 5.55 5.44
C GLY A 88 7.87 4.32 4.52
N PRO A 89 6.69 3.72 4.31
CA PRO A 89 6.53 2.66 3.32
C PRO A 89 6.77 3.25 1.93
N THR A 90 7.75 2.73 1.22
CA THR A 90 8.09 3.11 -0.15
C THR A 90 8.32 1.82 -0.90
N ILE A 91 7.83 1.73 -2.14
CA ILE A 91 8.17 0.63 -3.03
C ILE A 91 9.68 0.68 -3.28
N PRO A 92 10.48 -0.38 -3.12
CA PRO A 92 11.91 -0.30 -3.49
C PRO A 92 12.13 -0.39 -5.01
N ALA A 93 13.07 0.37 -5.56
CA ALA A 93 13.35 0.37 -7.01
C ALA A 93 13.88 -0.98 -7.47
N GLU A 94 14.78 -1.52 -6.67
CA GLU A 94 15.43 -2.79 -6.88
C GLU A 94 14.43 -3.94 -6.85
N LEU A 95 13.36 -3.82 -6.05
CA LEU A 95 12.27 -4.80 -6.06
C LEU A 95 11.53 -4.75 -7.40
N VAL A 96 11.14 -3.55 -7.87
CA VAL A 96 10.44 -3.39 -9.16
C VAL A 96 11.27 -3.96 -10.31
N TRP A 97 12.58 -3.68 -10.34
CA TRP A 97 13.47 -4.16 -11.39
C TRP A 97 13.70 -5.67 -11.33
N ALA A 98 13.77 -6.25 -10.13
CA ALA A 98 14.00 -7.68 -9.97
C ALA A 98 12.75 -8.52 -10.19
N SER A 99 11.56 -7.99 -9.86
CA SER A 99 10.30 -8.72 -9.96
C SER A 99 9.54 -8.46 -11.25
N GLU A 100 9.88 -7.40 -12.00
CA GLU A 100 9.24 -6.99 -13.25
C GLU A 100 7.69 -7.12 -13.20
N PRO A 101 7.01 -6.45 -12.26
CA PRO A 101 5.57 -6.66 -12.08
C PRO A 101 4.78 -6.12 -13.28
N ASP A 102 3.72 -6.81 -13.67
CA ASP A 102 2.83 -6.38 -14.76
C ASP A 102 2.11 -5.07 -14.42
N TYR A 103 1.83 -4.87 -13.12
CA TYR A 103 1.14 -3.71 -12.61
C TYR A 103 1.75 -3.21 -11.31
N ILE A 104 1.87 -1.89 -11.17
CA ILE A 104 2.10 -1.23 -9.88
C ILE A 104 0.84 -0.48 -9.49
N VAL A 105 0.30 -0.80 -8.32
CA VAL A 105 -0.93 -0.20 -7.79
C VAL A 105 -0.62 0.43 -6.44
N ALA A 106 -0.50 1.76 -6.43
CA ALA A 106 -0.17 2.48 -5.22
C ALA A 106 -0.73 3.90 -5.21
N LEU A 107 -0.94 4.43 -4.00
CA LEU A 107 -1.16 5.87 -3.82
C LEU A 107 0.11 6.65 -4.17
N GLU A 108 -0.09 7.88 -4.63
CA GLU A 108 0.98 8.80 -5.05
C GLU A 108 2.17 8.85 -4.09
N GLN A 109 1.92 8.94 -2.78
CA GLN A 109 2.96 9.00 -1.75
C GLN A 109 3.97 7.83 -1.76
N TYR A 110 3.57 6.65 -2.26
CA TYR A 110 4.44 5.48 -2.34
C TYR A 110 5.31 5.47 -3.60
N VAL A 111 4.91 6.24 -4.62
CA VAL A 111 5.54 6.33 -5.95
C VAL A 111 6.23 7.67 -6.19
N THR A 112 5.97 8.73 -5.42
CA THR A 112 6.64 10.04 -5.56
C THR A 112 8.17 9.95 -5.58
N PRO A 113 8.84 9.10 -4.78
CA PRO A 113 10.30 8.95 -4.87
C PRO A 113 10.81 8.40 -6.22
N PHE A 114 9.93 7.82 -7.04
CA PHE A 114 10.18 7.30 -8.39
C PHE A 114 9.85 8.28 -9.52
N LEU A 115 9.03 9.30 -9.24
CA LEU A 115 8.46 10.21 -10.22
C LEU A 115 9.04 11.61 -10.02
N THR A 116 10.05 11.97 -10.80
CA THR A 116 10.53 13.37 -10.88
C THR A 116 9.37 14.31 -11.28
N PRO A 117 9.19 15.50 -10.69
CA PRO A 117 7.87 16.07 -10.40
C PRO A 117 7.24 16.89 -11.54
N ARG A 118 5.89 16.89 -11.62
CA ARG A 118 5.10 18.03 -12.13
C ARG A 118 4.48 18.78 -10.95
N PRO A 119 4.51 20.12 -10.93
CA PRO A 119 3.76 20.84 -9.92
C PRO A 119 2.27 20.71 -10.22
N ASN A 120 1.49 20.42 -9.17
CA ASN A 120 0.03 20.36 -9.08
C ASN A 120 -0.59 18.99 -9.38
N SER A 121 -0.77 18.14 -8.36
CA SER A 121 -1.78 17.08 -8.42
C SER A 121 -2.35 16.75 -7.05
N SER A 122 -3.68 16.74 -7.00
CA SER A 122 -4.47 16.12 -5.94
C SER A 122 -4.39 14.60 -6.11
N SER A 123 -4.29 13.88 -4.99
CA SER A 123 -4.25 12.42 -4.81
C SER A 123 -4.59 11.60 -6.06
N THR A 124 -3.60 11.34 -6.92
CA THR A 124 -3.79 10.54 -8.15
C THR A 124 -3.15 9.16 -7.94
N ILE A 125 -3.91 8.07 -8.15
CA ILE A 125 -3.33 6.72 -8.23
C ILE A 125 -2.44 6.69 -9.48
N ALA A 126 -1.15 6.49 -9.30
CA ALA A 126 -0.27 6.23 -10.44
C ALA A 126 -0.38 4.74 -10.79
N TRP A 127 -0.93 4.47 -11.96
CA TRP A 127 -0.93 3.15 -12.57
C TRP A 127 0.27 3.07 -13.52
N PHE A 128 1.11 2.05 -13.32
CA PHE A 128 2.09 1.62 -14.31
C PHE A 128 1.67 0.23 -14.74
N GLY A 129 1.14 0.11 -15.96
CA GLY A 129 0.96 -1.16 -16.65
C GLY A 129 1.70 -1.12 -17.99
N PRO A 130 1.68 -2.22 -18.76
CA PRO A 130 2.61 -2.43 -19.87
C PRO A 130 2.60 -1.25 -20.84
N SER A 131 3.79 -0.68 -21.04
CA SER A 131 4.06 0.29 -22.09
C SER A 131 3.84 -0.38 -23.45
N ARG A 132 2.61 -0.37 -23.96
CA ARG A 132 2.47 -0.25 -25.41
C ARG A 132 2.83 1.19 -25.74
N LEU A 133 4.12 1.35 -26.07
CA LEU A 133 4.64 2.46 -26.87
C LEU A 133 3.62 2.81 -27.98
N PRO A 134 3.44 4.09 -28.34
CA PRO A 134 3.15 4.39 -29.74
C PRO A 134 4.32 3.91 -30.62
#